data_AF-A0A5C6LQK2-F1
#
_entry.id   AF-A0A5C6LQK2-F1
#
_cell.length_a   1.000
_cell.length_b   1.000
_cell.length_c   1.000
_cell.angle_alpha   90.00
_cell.angle_beta   90.00
_cell.angle_gamma   90.00
#
_symmetry.space_group_name_H-M   'P 1'
#
loop_
_entity.id
_entity.type
_entity.pdbx_description
1 polymer ?
#
loop_
_entity_poly.entity_id
_entity_poly.type
_entity_poly.pdbx_seq_one_letter_code
_entity_poly.pdbx_strand_id
1 'polypeptide(L)'
;MALAASNMGRTDDFNQLLTAAKKAKLNAETSVVNSRSSSLRIETMALYALALMREKTPEIAEISNLIADIMKQRCSYGYGSTQGTVLALEAICTYQQMIGDQIAGSQMEIKVNNKTIYAGTSATSDINNIVEGANTFSIKYKHEKSNAPYQLELAYFTSLPPNDAQAELKLATELSTGQTKVGETVRMQVAVTNTKNILQPMSIVKVGIPAGLTVQPWQLKEMMEQGQIAYYEIFDNYLVLYWMGFAPQETKKVNFDLKAEIAGKYKGKASTTYLYYTPEFKHWNAGTEITIEP
;
A
#
# COMPACT_ATOMS: atom_id res chain seq x y z
N MET A 1 -11.95 -1.04 21.30
CA MET A 1 -12.43 -1.20 22.69
C MET A 1 -13.33 -2.43 22.87
N ALA A 2 -14.39 -2.63 22.08
CA ALA A 2 -15.26 -3.82 22.19
C ALA A 2 -14.48 -5.14 22.17
N LEU A 3 -13.58 -5.34 21.19
CA LEU A 3 -12.73 -6.52 21.09
C LEU A 3 -11.91 -6.80 22.38
N ALA A 4 -11.40 -5.76 23.03
CA ALA A 4 -10.66 -5.90 24.28
C ALA A 4 -11.58 -6.35 25.44
N ALA A 5 -12.79 -5.79 25.55
CA ALA A 5 -13.79 -6.23 26.53
C ALA A 5 -14.16 -7.71 26.35
N SER A 6 -14.36 -8.13 25.09
CA SER A 6 -14.59 -9.54 24.75
C SER A 6 -13.42 -10.44 25.16
N ASN A 7 -12.17 -10.06 24.87
CA ASN A 7 -10.98 -10.83 25.31
C ASN A 7 -10.87 -10.95 26.83
N MET A 8 -11.40 -9.97 27.58
CA MET A 8 -11.43 -9.97 29.05
C MET A 8 -12.66 -10.68 29.64
N GLY A 9 -13.53 -11.28 28.81
CA GLY A 9 -14.77 -11.92 29.27
C GLY A 9 -15.83 -10.94 29.80
N ARG A 10 -15.70 -9.64 29.51
CA ARG A 10 -16.64 -8.60 29.95
C ARG A 10 -17.75 -8.42 28.93
N THR A 11 -18.75 -9.30 28.98
CA THR A 11 -19.85 -9.35 28.01
C THR A 11 -20.69 -8.07 27.97
N ASP A 12 -21.00 -7.49 29.12
CA ASP A 12 -21.82 -6.26 29.18
C ASP A 12 -21.08 -5.07 28.55
N ASP A 13 -19.80 -4.89 28.90
CA ASP A 13 -18.93 -3.87 28.30
C ASP A 13 -18.82 -4.08 26.77
N PHE A 14 -18.64 -5.33 26.32
CA PHE A 14 -18.59 -5.65 24.89
C PHE A 14 -19.87 -5.22 24.17
N ASN A 15 -21.04 -5.59 24.69
CA ASN A 15 -22.32 -5.26 24.09
C ASN A 15 -22.57 -3.75 24.04
N GLN A 16 -22.23 -3.04 25.12
CA GLN A 16 -22.35 -1.59 25.19
C GLN A 16 -21.44 -0.90 24.15
N LEU A 17 -20.17 -1.32 24.07
CA LEU A 17 -19.19 -0.75 23.15
C LEU A 17 -19.51 -1.07 21.69
N LEU A 18 -20.00 -2.28 21.38
CA LEU A 18 -20.43 -2.64 20.04
C LEU A 18 -21.67 -1.86 19.61
N THR A 19 -22.62 -1.63 20.52
CA THR A 19 -23.78 -0.77 20.26
C THR A 19 -23.36 0.67 19.94
N ALA A 20 -22.36 1.21 20.65
CA ALA A 20 -21.80 2.51 20.32
C ALA A 20 -21.12 2.53 18.94
N ALA A 21 -20.37 1.48 18.60
CA ALA A 21 -19.73 1.33 17.28
C ALA A 21 -20.77 1.26 16.14
N LYS A 22 -21.86 0.49 16.31
CA LYS A 22 -22.99 0.43 15.37
C LYS A 22 -23.59 1.81 15.12
N LYS A 23 -23.76 2.62 16.17
CA LYS A 23 -24.26 4.00 16.08
C LYS A 23 -23.28 4.95 15.37
N ALA A 24 -21.97 4.73 15.51
CA ALA A 24 -20.95 5.54 14.86
C ALA A 24 -20.84 5.31 13.35
N LYS A 25 -21.43 4.22 12.80
CA LYS A 25 -21.52 3.93 11.36
C LYS A 25 -20.18 4.04 10.62
N LEU A 26 -19.14 3.43 11.18
CA LEU A 26 -17.76 3.44 10.62
C LEU A 26 -17.13 4.83 10.47
N ASN A 27 -17.69 5.87 11.10
CA ASN A 27 -17.11 7.21 11.07
C ASN A 27 -15.91 7.27 12.04
N ALA A 28 -14.73 7.54 11.48
CA ALA A 28 -13.50 7.72 12.24
C ALA A 28 -12.70 8.89 11.63
N GLU A 29 -12.12 9.72 12.48
CA GLU A 29 -11.31 10.86 12.05
C GLU A 29 -9.84 10.48 11.85
N THR A 30 -9.32 9.60 12.70
CA THR A 30 -7.93 9.13 12.67
C THR A 30 -7.77 7.80 13.43
N SER A 31 -6.62 7.18 13.31
CA SER A 31 -6.22 6.00 14.11
C SER A 31 -5.13 6.34 15.13
N VAL A 32 -4.76 5.36 15.95
CA VAL A 32 -3.64 5.50 16.91
C VAL A 32 -2.30 5.79 16.23
N VAL A 33 -2.15 5.40 14.97
CA VAL A 33 -0.96 5.67 14.14
C VAL A 33 -1.15 6.85 13.18
N ASN A 34 -2.22 7.64 13.40
CA ASN A 34 -2.60 8.77 12.58
C ASN A 34 -2.84 8.41 11.08
N SER A 35 -3.36 7.21 10.82
CA SER A 35 -3.80 6.83 9.47
C SER A 35 -5.09 7.56 9.09
N ARG A 36 -5.26 7.80 7.80
CA ARG A 36 -6.41 8.52 7.21
C ARG A 36 -6.93 7.77 6.00
N SER A 37 -8.02 8.29 5.41
CA SER A 37 -8.55 7.87 4.12
C SER A 37 -8.76 6.36 3.99
N SER A 38 -8.17 5.68 2.98
CA SER A 38 -8.46 4.27 2.76
C SER A 38 -7.85 3.39 3.84
N SER A 39 -6.63 3.72 4.30
CA SER A 39 -5.98 3.04 5.42
C SER A 39 -6.85 3.07 6.70
N LEU A 40 -7.36 4.24 7.08
CA LEU A 40 -8.24 4.37 8.25
C LEU A 40 -9.56 3.61 8.08
N ARG A 41 -10.16 3.69 6.88
CA ARG A 41 -11.42 3.00 6.57
C ARG A 41 -11.26 1.49 6.68
N ILE A 42 -10.17 0.94 6.13
CA ILE A 42 -9.83 -0.49 6.21
C ILE A 42 -9.67 -0.92 7.67
N GLU A 43 -8.85 -0.19 8.45
CA GLU A 43 -8.63 -0.48 9.87
C GLU A 43 -9.96 -0.47 10.65
N THR A 44 -10.80 0.53 10.42
CA THR A 44 -12.11 0.69 11.07
C THR A 44 -13.06 -0.46 10.70
N MET A 45 -13.16 -0.79 9.41
CA MET A 45 -14.00 -1.88 8.92
C MET A 45 -13.54 -3.24 9.44
N ALA A 46 -12.23 -3.50 9.44
CA ALA A 46 -11.66 -4.75 9.91
C ALA A 46 -11.94 -4.97 11.41
N LEU A 47 -11.67 -3.96 12.24
CA LEU A 47 -11.96 -4.00 13.67
C LEU A 47 -13.47 -4.15 13.95
N TYR A 48 -14.31 -3.49 13.16
CA TYR A 48 -15.77 -3.60 13.29
C TYR A 48 -16.27 -4.99 12.88
N ALA A 49 -15.81 -5.54 11.75
CA ALA A 49 -16.14 -6.89 11.31
C ALA A 49 -15.71 -7.94 12.35
N LEU A 50 -14.49 -7.83 12.89
CA LEU A 50 -14.00 -8.69 13.97
C LEU A 50 -14.89 -8.62 15.21
N ALA A 51 -15.43 -7.44 15.53
CA ALA A 51 -16.32 -7.30 16.68
C ALA A 51 -17.70 -7.92 16.41
N LEU A 52 -18.27 -7.73 15.21
CA LEU A 52 -19.54 -8.35 14.81
C LEU A 52 -19.47 -9.89 14.81
N MET A 53 -18.35 -10.46 14.36
CA MET A 53 -18.13 -11.91 14.38
C MET A 53 -18.10 -12.53 15.79
N ARG A 54 -17.99 -11.71 16.84
CA ARG A 54 -18.01 -12.15 18.24
C ARG A 54 -19.37 -11.97 18.92
N GLU A 55 -20.37 -11.46 18.21
CA GLU A 55 -21.74 -11.43 18.74
C GLU A 55 -22.26 -12.85 18.96
N LYS A 56 -23.18 -13.00 19.93
CA LYS A 56 -23.83 -14.30 20.18
C LYS A 56 -24.62 -14.80 18.96
N THR A 57 -25.15 -13.87 18.17
CA THR A 57 -25.89 -14.11 16.93
C THR A 57 -25.37 -13.17 15.85
N PRO A 58 -24.27 -13.52 15.14
CA PRO A 58 -23.68 -12.67 14.13
C PRO A 58 -24.57 -12.53 12.88
N GLU A 59 -24.73 -11.30 12.39
CA GLU A 59 -25.43 -10.99 11.13
C GLU A 59 -24.49 -11.25 9.93
N ILE A 60 -24.46 -12.50 9.46
CA ILE A 60 -23.50 -12.98 8.44
C ILE A 60 -23.53 -12.14 7.15
N ALA A 61 -24.71 -11.68 6.73
CA ALA A 61 -24.84 -10.86 5.52
C ALA A 61 -24.16 -9.48 5.66
N GLU A 62 -24.26 -8.85 6.83
CA GLU A 62 -23.57 -7.58 7.12
C GLU A 62 -22.05 -7.79 7.13
N ILE A 63 -21.59 -8.85 7.80
CA ILE A 63 -20.17 -9.19 7.87
C ILE A 63 -19.62 -9.49 6.48
N SER A 64 -20.35 -10.25 5.66
CA SER A 64 -19.97 -10.54 4.27
C SER A 64 -19.75 -9.28 3.44
N ASN A 65 -20.66 -8.29 3.56
CA ASN A 65 -20.53 -7.02 2.86
C ASN A 65 -19.29 -6.23 3.33
N LEU A 66 -19.02 -6.19 4.64
CA LEU A 66 -17.82 -5.55 5.19
C LEU A 66 -16.54 -6.22 4.67
N ILE A 67 -16.50 -7.55 4.66
CA ILE A 67 -15.35 -8.31 4.15
C ILE A 67 -15.14 -8.05 2.66
N ALA A 68 -16.22 -8.05 1.87
CA ALA A 68 -16.15 -7.72 0.45
C ALA A 68 -15.61 -6.30 0.23
N ASP A 69 -16.06 -5.33 1.03
CA ASP A 69 -15.59 -3.96 0.95
C ASP A 69 -14.13 -3.82 1.40
N ILE A 70 -13.65 -4.60 2.38
CA ILE A 70 -12.22 -4.68 2.75
C ILE A 70 -11.41 -5.23 1.58
N MET A 71 -11.85 -6.35 0.99
CA MET A 71 -11.18 -7.01 -0.14
C MET A 71 -11.02 -6.09 -1.35
N LYS A 72 -11.98 -5.20 -1.60
CA LYS A 72 -11.91 -4.17 -2.66
C LYS A 72 -10.82 -3.14 -2.44
N GLN A 73 -10.36 -2.92 -1.21
CA GLN A 73 -9.33 -1.91 -0.89
C GLN A 73 -7.90 -2.43 -1.04
N ARG A 74 -7.71 -3.68 -1.48
CA ARG A 74 -6.36 -4.22 -1.67
C ARG A 74 -5.62 -3.44 -2.75
N CYS A 75 -4.40 -3.03 -2.44
CA CYS A 75 -3.45 -2.42 -3.36
C CYS A 75 -2.19 -3.29 -3.44
N SER A 76 -1.22 -2.86 -4.26
CA SER A 76 0.04 -3.59 -4.45
C SER A 76 0.88 -3.77 -3.18
N TYR A 77 0.56 -3.05 -2.09
CA TYR A 77 1.27 -3.09 -0.81
C TYR A 77 0.46 -3.76 0.31
N GLY A 78 -0.69 -4.37 0.00
CA GLY A 78 -1.60 -4.94 1.00
C GLY A 78 -2.91 -4.15 1.08
N TYR A 79 -3.35 -3.80 2.28
CA TYR A 79 -4.60 -3.08 2.52
C TYR A 79 -4.34 -1.69 3.11
N GLY A 80 -3.83 -0.78 2.27
CA GLY A 80 -3.47 0.58 2.70
C GLY A 80 -2.18 0.58 3.50
N SER A 81 -2.26 0.53 4.83
CA SER A 81 -1.12 0.56 5.75
C SER A 81 -0.69 -0.84 6.18
N THR A 82 0.48 -0.98 6.84
CA THR A 82 0.88 -2.25 7.48
C THR A 82 -0.16 -2.70 8.53
N GLN A 83 -0.68 -1.77 9.32
CA GLN A 83 -1.72 -2.04 10.32
C GLN A 83 -3.04 -2.46 9.65
N GLY A 84 -3.46 -1.71 8.62
CA GLY A 84 -4.63 -2.05 7.81
C GLY A 84 -4.50 -3.44 7.18
N THR A 85 -3.30 -3.81 6.71
CA THR A 85 -3.02 -5.13 6.15
C THR A 85 -3.18 -6.25 7.17
N VAL A 86 -2.59 -6.12 8.36
CA VAL A 86 -2.71 -7.14 9.41
C VAL A 86 -4.18 -7.31 9.81
N LEU A 87 -4.88 -6.20 10.10
CA LEU A 87 -6.28 -6.24 10.54
C LEU A 87 -7.21 -6.78 9.45
N ALA A 88 -7.01 -6.38 8.19
CA ALA A 88 -7.79 -6.87 7.07
C ALA A 88 -7.61 -8.39 6.89
N LEU A 89 -6.37 -8.88 6.94
CA LEU A 89 -6.09 -10.31 6.82
C LEU A 89 -6.67 -11.09 8.00
N GLU A 90 -6.57 -10.57 9.23
CA GLU A 90 -7.20 -11.18 10.41
C GLU A 90 -8.71 -11.29 10.21
N ALA A 91 -9.38 -10.20 9.83
CA ALA A 91 -10.82 -10.19 9.58
C ALA A 91 -11.24 -11.17 8.47
N ILE A 92 -10.51 -11.21 7.35
CA ILE A 92 -10.78 -12.14 6.24
C ILE A 92 -10.62 -13.59 6.69
N CYS A 93 -9.52 -13.92 7.39
CA CYS A 93 -9.27 -15.27 7.89
C CYS A 93 -10.31 -15.71 8.92
N THR A 94 -10.66 -14.85 9.89
CA THR A 94 -11.70 -15.14 10.88
C THR A 94 -13.05 -15.35 10.21
N TYR A 95 -13.40 -14.54 9.21
CA TYR A 95 -14.63 -14.72 8.45
C TYR A 95 -14.65 -16.05 7.70
N GLN A 96 -13.56 -16.39 7.01
CA GLN A 96 -13.43 -17.68 6.30
C GLN A 96 -13.56 -18.87 7.25
N GLN A 97 -13.00 -18.80 8.45
CA GLN A 97 -13.17 -19.85 9.47
C GLN A 97 -14.62 -19.98 9.94
N MET A 98 -15.35 -18.86 10.04
CA MET A 98 -16.75 -18.83 10.46
C MET A 98 -17.70 -19.41 9.40
N ILE A 99 -17.43 -19.19 8.11
CA ILE A 99 -18.32 -19.58 7.01
C ILE A 99 -17.77 -20.68 6.08
N GLY A 100 -16.67 -21.35 6.48
CA GLY A 100 -15.90 -22.27 5.62
C GLY A 100 -16.74 -23.37 4.98
N ASP A 101 -17.67 -23.97 5.73
CA ASP A 101 -18.58 -25.01 5.22
C ASP A 101 -19.54 -24.48 4.13
N GLN A 102 -19.95 -23.21 4.23
CA GLN A 102 -20.84 -22.57 3.27
C GLN A 102 -20.10 -22.19 1.97
N ILE A 103 -18.82 -21.82 2.06
CA ILE A 103 -17.95 -21.56 0.91
C ILE A 103 -17.71 -22.85 0.12
N ALA A 104 -17.43 -23.97 0.79
CA ALA A 104 -17.21 -25.26 0.14
C ALA A 104 -18.43 -25.72 -0.69
N GLY A 105 -19.64 -25.33 -0.27
CA GLY A 105 -20.90 -25.59 -1.00
C GLY A 105 -21.23 -24.62 -2.13
N SER A 106 -20.51 -23.50 -2.30
CA SER A 106 -20.87 -22.42 -3.25
C SER A 106 -20.77 -22.79 -4.74
N GLN A 107 -19.98 -23.82 -5.08
CA GLN A 107 -19.75 -24.30 -6.44
C GLN A 107 -19.56 -23.16 -7.46
N MET A 108 -18.66 -22.22 -7.17
CA MET A 108 -18.34 -21.06 -8.02
C MET A 108 -17.59 -21.48 -9.30
N GLU A 109 -17.93 -20.88 -10.43
CA GLU A 109 -17.19 -20.99 -11.70
C GLU A 109 -16.59 -19.62 -12.08
N ILE A 110 -15.30 -19.57 -12.37
CA ILE A 110 -14.61 -18.36 -12.87
C ILE A 110 -14.07 -18.64 -14.28
N LYS A 111 -14.32 -17.70 -15.20
CA LYS A 111 -13.81 -17.72 -16.57
C LYS A 111 -13.01 -16.46 -16.88
N VAL A 112 -11.91 -16.65 -17.61
CA VAL A 112 -11.16 -15.58 -18.28
C VAL A 112 -11.26 -15.88 -19.77
N ASN A 113 -11.60 -14.90 -20.61
CA ASN A 113 -11.74 -15.05 -22.06
C ASN A 113 -12.42 -16.38 -22.47
N ASN A 114 -13.58 -16.67 -21.86
CA ASN A 114 -14.40 -17.88 -22.03
C ASN A 114 -13.77 -19.21 -21.61
N LYS A 115 -12.52 -19.23 -21.11
CA LYS A 115 -11.86 -20.41 -20.54
C LYS A 115 -12.10 -20.47 -19.04
N THR A 116 -12.60 -21.60 -18.55
CA THR A 116 -12.76 -21.84 -17.10
C THR A 116 -11.38 -21.98 -16.45
N ILE A 117 -11.11 -21.15 -15.44
CA ILE A 117 -9.88 -21.16 -14.63
C ILE A 117 -10.12 -21.62 -13.19
N TYR A 118 -11.38 -21.64 -12.75
CA TYR A 118 -11.78 -22.17 -11.45
C TYR A 118 -13.17 -22.78 -11.54
N ALA A 119 -13.34 -23.97 -10.95
CA ALA A 119 -14.62 -24.65 -10.85
C ALA A 119 -14.76 -25.36 -9.51
N GLY A 120 -15.40 -24.69 -8.54
CA GLY A 120 -15.78 -25.24 -7.23
C GLY A 120 -14.62 -25.48 -6.28
N THR A 121 -13.81 -26.52 -6.55
CA THR A 121 -12.72 -26.96 -5.66
C THR A 121 -11.37 -27.04 -6.36
N SER A 122 -11.34 -26.81 -7.68
CA SER A 122 -10.12 -26.86 -8.47
C SER A 122 -9.85 -25.49 -9.08
N ALA A 123 -8.74 -24.88 -8.66
CA ALA A 123 -8.13 -23.75 -9.36
C ALA A 123 -7.09 -24.28 -10.35
N THR A 124 -7.14 -23.83 -11.60
CA THR A 124 -5.98 -23.99 -12.47
C THR A 124 -4.91 -23.00 -12.00
N SER A 125 -3.68 -23.46 -11.79
CA SER A 125 -2.59 -22.61 -11.29
C SER A 125 -2.23 -21.46 -12.23
N ASP A 126 -2.53 -21.56 -13.54
CA ASP A 126 -2.05 -20.61 -14.53
C ASP A 126 -3.17 -19.99 -15.39
N ILE A 127 -3.33 -18.67 -15.27
CA ILE A 127 -4.19 -17.86 -16.16
C ILE A 127 -3.37 -17.47 -17.40
N ASN A 128 -3.20 -18.41 -18.33
CA ASN A 128 -2.34 -18.21 -19.53
C ASN A 128 -3.09 -17.70 -20.77
N ASN A 129 -4.34 -17.27 -20.62
CA ASN A 129 -5.19 -16.88 -21.74
C ASN A 129 -5.56 -15.39 -21.74
N ILE A 130 -4.81 -14.58 -20.99
CA ILE A 130 -4.86 -13.11 -21.09
C ILE A 130 -4.21 -12.68 -22.40
N VAL A 131 -4.85 -11.75 -23.10
CA VAL A 131 -4.37 -11.19 -24.37
C VAL A 131 -4.06 -9.71 -24.22
N GLU A 132 -3.29 -9.16 -25.16
CA GLU A 132 -3.13 -7.71 -25.25
C GLU A 132 -4.48 -7.04 -25.57
N GLY A 133 -4.76 -5.91 -24.90
CA GLY A 133 -6.01 -5.18 -25.05
C GLY A 133 -7.14 -5.70 -24.15
N ALA A 134 -8.34 -5.85 -24.73
CA ALA A 134 -9.55 -6.16 -23.97
C ALA A 134 -9.59 -7.63 -23.53
N ASN A 135 -9.85 -7.86 -22.24
CA ASN A 135 -10.04 -9.18 -21.64
C ASN A 135 -11.40 -9.23 -20.93
N THR A 136 -12.05 -10.38 -20.95
CA THR A 136 -13.35 -10.60 -20.30
C THR A 136 -13.19 -11.54 -19.10
N PHE A 137 -13.67 -11.09 -17.94
CA PHE A 137 -13.71 -11.86 -16.71
C PHE A 137 -15.17 -12.11 -16.32
N SER A 138 -15.53 -13.35 -16.02
CA SER A 138 -16.87 -13.68 -15.55
C SER A 138 -16.83 -14.66 -14.38
N ILE A 139 -17.79 -14.47 -13.48
CA ILE A 139 -18.02 -15.31 -12.31
C ILE A 139 -19.47 -15.77 -12.33
N LYS A 140 -19.69 -17.06 -12.03
CA LYS A 140 -21.02 -17.65 -11.90
C LYS A 140 -21.12 -18.42 -10.60
N TYR A 141 -22.11 -18.05 -9.79
CA TYR A 141 -22.51 -18.82 -8.61
C TYR A 141 -23.63 -19.79 -9.01
N LYS A 142 -23.60 -21.03 -8.53
CA LYS A 142 -24.68 -21.99 -8.78
C LYS A 142 -25.91 -21.76 -7.90
N HIS A 143 -25.72 -21.17 -6.72
CA HIS A 143 -26.78 -20.91 -5.75
C HIS A 143 -26.69 -19.47 -5.25
N GLU A 144 -27.79 -18.71 -5.31
CA GLU A 144 -27.86 -17.30 -4.90
C GLU A 144 -27.54 -17.07 -3.40
N LYS A 145 -27.67 -18.10 -2.56
CA LYS A 145 -27.53 -18.03 -1.10
C LYS A 145 -26.17 -18.50 -0.57
N SER A 146 -25.26 -18.90 -1.45
CA SER A 146 -23.92 -19.39 -1.09
C SER A 146 -22.86 -18.58 -1.83
N ASN A 147 -22.90 -17.25 -1.67
CA ASN A 147 -21.97 -16.36 -2.34
C ASN A 147 -20.69 -16.24 -1.51
N ALA A 148 -19.62 -16.90 -1.93
CA ALA A 148 -18.29 -16.65 -1.41
C ALA A 148 -17.71 -15.36 -2.04
N PRO A 149 -17.08 -14.46 -1.28
CA PRO A 149 -16.38 -13.32 -1.85
C PRO A 149 -15.19 -13.81 -2.69
N TYR A 150 -14.89 -13.11 -3.78
CA TYR A 150 -13.75 -13.39 -4.65
C TYR A 150 -12.87 -12.16 -4.82
N GLN A 151 -11.62 -12.37 -5.21
CA GLN A 151 -10.67 -11.31 -5.55
C GLN A 151 -9.98 -11.64 -6.87
N LEU A 152 -9.94 -10.67 -7.78
CA LEU A 152 -9.16 -10.71 -9.01
C LEU A 152 -7.99 -9.73 -8.87
N GLU A 153 -6.77 -10.21 -9.10
CA GLU A 153 -5.55 -9.38 -9.09
C GLU A 153 -4.92 -9.39 -10.49
N LEU A 154 -4.60 -8.20 -11.00
CA LEU A 154 -3.85 -8.00 -12.24
C LEU A 154 -2.54 -7.29 -11.92
N ALA A 155 -1.41 -7.91 -12.23
CA ALA A 155 -0.08 -7.36 -12.03
C ALA A 155 0.60 -7.10 -13.37
N TYR A 156 1.24 -5.93 -13.52
CA TYR A 156 2.00 -5.55 -14.71
C TYR A 156 3.17 -4.64 -14.32
N PHE A 157 4.16 -4.52 -15.21
CA PHE A 157 5.30 -3.62 -15.04
C PHE A 157 5.09 -2.32 -15.80
N THR A 158 5.44 -1.19 -15.17
CA THR A 158 5.52 0.13 -15.81
C THR A 158 6.80 0.84 -15.38
N SER A 159 7.39 1.61 -16.27
CA SER A 159 8.57 2.44 -15.97
C SER A 159 8.21 3.70 -15.20
N LEU A 160 6.96 4.14 -15.27
CA LEU A 160 6.42 5.27 -14.52
C LEU A 160 4.96 4.99 -14.14
N PRO A 161 4.68 4.68 -12.88
CA PRO A 161 3.32 4.59 -12.38
C PRO A 161 2.62 5.97 -12.44
N PRO A 162 1.29 6.01 -12.57
CA PRO A 162 0.54 7.26 -12.53
C PRO A 162 0.58 7.88 -11.13
N ASN A 163 0.49 9.21 -11.08
CA ASN A 163 0.32 9.95 -9.83
C ASN A 163 -1.11 9.85 -9.33
N ASP A 164 -1.26 9.77 -8.00
CA ASP A 164 -2.57 9.89 -7.37
C ASP A 164 -2.92 11.37 -7.13
N ALA A 165 -4.14 11.78 -7.50
CA ALA A 165 -4.61 13.14 -7.30
C ALA A 165 -4.76 13.53 -5.82
N GLN A 166 -4.85 12.55 -4.92
CA GLN A 166 -4.93 12.76 -3.48
C GLN A 166 -3.55 12.78 -2.81
N ALA A 167 -2.45 12.60 -3.56
CA ALA A 167 -1.10 12.66 -3.00
C ALA A 167 -0.85 14.01 -2.33
N GLU A 168 -0.53 13.98 -1.04
CA GLU A 168 -0.35 15.20 -0.24
C GLU A 168 1.08 15.72 -0.32
N LEU A 169 2.03 14.85 -0.69
CA LEU A 169 3.43 15.16 -0.90
C LEU A 169 3.75 15.15 -2.40
N LYS A 170 4.56 16.12 -2.83
CA LYS A 170 5.10 16.20 -4.19
C LYS A 170 6.61 15.99 -4.16
N LEU A 171 7.09 15.15 -5.06
CA LEU A 171 8.51 14.84 -5.22
C LEU A 171 9.09 15.55 -6.46
N ALA A 172 10.34 15.98 -6.34
CA ALA A 172 11.20 16.34 -7.46
C ALA A 172 12.58 15.70 -7.24
N THR A 173 13.09 15.04 -8.28
CA THR A 173 14.42 14.42 -8.29
C THR A 173 15.15 14.80 -9.56
N GLU A 174 16.41 15.21 -9.44
CA GLU A 174 17.22 15.67 -10.56
C GLU A 174 18.69 15.32 -10.35
N LEU A 175 19.37 14.92 -11.43
CA LEU A 175 20.83 14.86 -11.46
C LEU A 175 21.36 16.19 -11.98
N SER A 176 22.42 16.71 -11.35
CA SER A 176 23.09 17.95 -11.76
C SER A 176 23.63 17.93 -13.20
N THR A 177 23.84 16.75 -13.77
CA THR A 177 24.24 16.55 -15.16
C THR A 177 23.69 15.22 -15.69
N GLY A 178 23.44 15.14 -17.00
CA GLY A 178 23.08 13.91 -17.71
C GLY A 178 24.28 13.09 -18.21
N GLN A 179 25.51 13.57 -17.98
CA GLN A 179 26.75 12.94 -18.43
C GLN A 179 27.90 13.15 -17.43
N THR A 180 28.72 12.13 -17.23
CA THR A 180 29.91 12.13 -16.34
C THR A 180 30.91 11.06 -16.77
N LYS A 181 32.06 10.94 -16.08
CA LYS A 181 33.07 9.91 -16.32
C LYS A 181 33.21 8.96 -15.13
N VAL A 182 33.71 7.74 -15.37
CA VAL A 182 34.03 6.80 -14.30
C VAL A 182 34.99 7.46 -13.29
N GLY A 183 34.68 7.31 -12.01
CA GLY A 183 35.43 7.89 -10.89
C GLY A 183 35.01 9.31 -10.49
N GLU A 184 34.24 10.02 -11.32
CA GLU A 184 33.67 11.31 -10.95
C GLU A 184 32.45 11.16 -10.03
N THR A 185 31.95 12.30 -9.53
CA THR A 185 30.72 12.36 -8.74
C THR A 185 29.68 13.22 -9.43
N VAL A 186 28.42 12.81 -9.32
CA VAL A 186 27.26 13.54 -9.82
C VAL A 186 26.33 13.83 -8.65
N ARG A 187 25.95 15.09 -8.48
CA ARG A 187 25.01 15.49 -7.44
C ARG A 187 23.59 15.07 -7.81
N MET A 188 22.95 14.32 -6.92
CA MET A 188 21.50 14.08 -6.89
C MET A 188 20.84 15.13 -6.00
N GLN A 189 19.78 15.74 -6.51
CA GLN A 189 18.94 16.70 -5.80
C GLN A 189 17.58 16.10 -5.57
N VAL A 190 17.11 16.12 -4.33
CA VAL A 190 15.79 15.60 -3.93
C VAL A 190 15.04 16.70 -3.19
N ALA A 191 13.86 17.06 -3.67
CA ALA A 191 12.97 18.00 -3.01
C ALA A 191 11.59 17.37 -2.79
N VAL A 192 11.09 17.46 -1.56
CA VAL A 192 9.78 16.96 -1.16
C VAL A 192 8.99 18.12 -0.60
N THR A 193 7.77 18.31 -1.10
CA THR A 193 6.92 19.42 -0.70
C THR A 193 5.59 18.90 -0.17
N ASN A 194 5.21 19.33 1.03
CA ASN A 194 3.84 19.20 1.50
C ASN A 194 2.96 20.19 0.73
N THR A 195 1.96 19.69 0.01
CA THR A 195 1.06 20.54 -0.80
C THR A 195 -0.14 21.04 -0.01
N LYS A 196 -0.34 20.55 1.22
CA LYS A 196 -1.47 20.89 2.07
C LYS A 196 -1.10 21.97 3.07
N ASN A 197 -2.11 22.71 3.52
CA ASN A 197 -1.99 23.70 4.59
C ASN A 197 -2.19 23.08 6.00
N ILE A 198 -1.79 21.82 6.16
CA ILE A 198 -1.83 21.10 7.43
C ILE A 198 -0.53 20.33 7.61
N LEU A 199 -0.18 20.02 8.85
CA LEU A 199 0.97 19.16 9.14
C LEU A 199 0.75 17.78 8.55
N GLN A 200 1.81 17.24 7.94
CA GLN A 200 1.86 15.86 7.49
C GLN A 200 2.73 15.01 8.39
N PRO A 201 2.28 13.79 8.73
CA PRO A 201 3.04 12.87 9.58
C PRO A 201 4.18 12.23 8.79
N MET A 202 4.78 11.20 9.38
CA MET A 202 5.93 10.48 8.83
C MET A 202 5.76 10.14 7.34
N SER A 203 6.80 10.42 6.56
CA SER A 203 6.79 10.24 5.11
C SER A 203 7.98 9.42 4.64
N ILE A 204 7.77 8.73 3.51
CA ILE A 204 8.80 7.98 2.82
C ILE A 204 9.08 8.64 1.47
N VAL A 205 10.35 8.69 1.08
CA VAL A 205 10.77 8.90 -0.30
C VAL A 205 11.63 7.73 -0.73
N LYS A 206 11.36 7.18 -1.90
CA LYS A 206 12.22 6.21 -2.58
C LYS A 206 12.82 6.89 -3.80
N VAL A 207 14.13 7.11 -3.79
CA VAL A 207 14.87 7.73 -4.90
C VAL A 207 15.50 6.61 -5.72
N GLY A 208 15.07 6.44 -6.97
CA GLY A 208 15.64 5.44 -7.87
C GLY A 208 17.03 5.86 -8.34
N ILE A 209 18.05 5.12 -7.94
CA ILE A 209 19.44 5.40 -8.30
C ILE A 209 19.77 4.64 -9.60
N PRO A 210 20.27 5.31 -10.65
CA PRO A 210 20.74 4.64 -11.86
C PRO A 210 21.85 3.62 -11.54
N ALA A 211 21.83 2.44 -12.16
CA ALA A 211 22.68 1.32 -11.76
C ALA A 211 24.21 1.55 -11.90
N GLY A 212 24.64 2.51 -12.72
CA GLY A 212 26.05 2.91 -12.81
C GLY A 212 26.53 3.90 -11.74
N LEU A 213 25.61 4.36 -10.88
CA LEU A 213 25.86 5.33 -9.80
C LEU A 213 25.71 4.68 -8.43
N THR A 214 26.57 5.04 -7.48
CA THR A 214 26.53 4.51 -6.11
C THR A 214 26.45 5.63 -5.07
N VAL A 215 25.50 5.51 -4.16
CA VAL A 215 25.36 6.42 -3.00
C VAL A 215 26.52 6.22 -2.04
N GLN A 216 27.07 7.30 -1.49
CA GLN A 216 28.12 7.21 -0.48
C GLN A 216 27.52 7.24 0.93
N PRO A 217 27.58 6.15 1.73
CA PRO A 217 26.85 6.05 2.99
C PRO A 217 27.19 7.11 4.05
N TRP A 218 28.42 7.64 4.03
CA TRP A 218 28.86 8.65 4.99
C TRP A 218 28.04 9.95 4.89
N GLN A 219 27.62 10.36 3.68
CA GLN A 219 26.76 11.54 3.49
C GLN A 219 25.39 11.34 4.14
N LEU A 220 24.83 10.13 4.05
CA LEU A 220 23.53 9.81 4.62
C LEU A 220 23.56 9.80 6.15
N LYS A 221 24.67 9.30 6.72
CA LYS A 221 24.91 9.35 8.15
C LYS A 221 24.98 10.79 8.65
N GLU A 222 25.72 11.65 7.94
CA GLU A 222 25.82 13.07 8.25
C GLU A 222 24.45 13.77 8.16
N MET A 223 23.66 13.51 7.11
CA MET A 223 22.30 14.05 6.99
C MET A 223 21.39 13.67 8.16
N MET A 224 21.53 12.44 8.66
CA MET A 224 20.77 11.96 9.82
C MET A 224 21.24 12.64 11.12
N GLU A 225 22.56 12.74 11.33
CA GLU A 225 23.15 13.43 12.49
C GLU A 225 22.78 14.93 12.53
N GLN A 226 22.65 15.56 11.37
CA GLN A 226 22.19 16.94 11.22
C GLN A 226 20.66 17.09 11.30
N GLY A 227 19.91 15.99 11.44
CA GLY A 227 18.45 15.99 11.50
C GLY A 227 17.76 16.38 10.19
N GLN A 228 18.48 16.38 9.06
CA GLN A 228 17.88 16.64 7.74
C GLN A 228 16.92 15.53 7.33
N ILE A 229 17.22 14.28 7.72
CA ILE A 229 16.39 13.09 7.57
C ILE A 229 16.30 12.37 8.92
N ALA A 230 15.23 11.61 9.12
CA ALA A 230 15.02 10.82 10.34
C ALA A 230 15.72 9.45 10.26
N TYR A 231 15.76 8.85 9.07
CA TYR A 231 16.36 7.54 8.82
C TYR A 231 16.60 7.33 7.32
N TYR A 232 17.39 6.32 6.95
CA TYR A 232 17.58 5.90 5.57
C TYR A 232 17.78 4.39 5.42
N GLU A 233 17.47 3.86 4.24
CA GLU A 233 17.79 2.49 3.83
C GLU A 233 18.29 2.48 2.38
N ILE A 234 19.08 1.47 2.03
CA ILE A 234 19.57 1.27 0.65
C ILE A 234 19.25 -0.17 0.25
N PHE A 235 18.37 -0.36 -0.73
CA PHE A 235 18.00 -1.67 -1.28
C PHE A 235 17.39 -1.53 -2.68
N ASP A 236 17.48 -2.57 -3.50
CA ASP A 236 16.86 -2.64 -4.84
C ASP A 236 17.10 -1.41 -5.74
N ASN A 237 18.30 -0.83 -5.69
CA ASN A 237 18.68 0.42 -6.38
C ASN A 237 17.80 1.63 -5.98
N TYR A 238 17.21 1.60 -4.80
CA TYR A 238 16.59 2.74 -4.15
C TYR A 238 17.48 3.22 -2.99
N LEU A 239 17.60 4.54 -2.89
CA LEU A 239 17.83 5.20 -1.60
C LEU A 239 16.48 5.55 -1.02
N VAL A 240 16.16 5.01 0.15
CA VAL A 240 14.91 5.30 0.87
C VAL A 240 15.21 6.27 1.99
N LEU A 241 14.47 7.37 2.04
CA LEU A 241 14.63 8.45 3.02
C LEU A 241 13.35 8.61 3.81
N TYR A 242 13.49 8.80 5.12
CA TYR A 242 12.40 8.98 6.05
C TYR A 242 12.44 10.37 6.67
N TRP A 243 11.27 11.01 6.81
CA TRP A 243 11.09 12.22 7.62
C TRP A 243 10.00 11.99 8.65
N MET A 244 10.14 12.58 9.84
CA MET A 244 9.13 12.50 10.90
C MET A 244 7.83 13.25 10.57
N GLY A 245 7.90 14.21 9.65
CA GLY A 245 6.74 14.99 9.21
C GLY A 245 7.15 16.23 8.43
N PHE A 246 6.14 16.94 7.93
CA PHE A 246 6.28 18.22 7.23
C PHE A 246 5.31 19.23 7.83
N ALA A 247 5.79 20.43 8.11
CA ALA A 247 4.93 21.56 8.43
C ALA A 247 4.04 21.91 7.22
N PRO A 248 2.93 22.65 7.42
CA PRO A 248 2.10 23.14 6.33
C PRO A 248 2.95 23.79 5.23
N GLN A 249 2.76 23.34 3.98
CA GLN A 249 3.45 23.90 2.81
C GLN A 249 4.99 23.84 2.82
N GLU A 250 5.59 23.07 3.73
CA GLU A 250 7.04 22.96 3.84
C GLU A 250 7.65 22.19 2.66
N THR A 251 8.79 22.68 2.17
CA THR A 251 9.66 21.94 1.26
C THR A 251 10.95 21.56 1.95
N LYS A 252 11.23 20.26 2.07
CA LYS A 252 12.53 19.74 2.50
C LYS A 252 13.37 19.36 1.29
N LYS A 253 14.64 19.71 1.32
CA LYS A 253 15.60 19.43 0.25
C LYS A 253 16.82 18.72 0.82
N VAL A 254 17.26 17.68 0.15
CA VAL A 254 18.52 17.00 0.43
C VAL A 254 19.29 16.80 -0.87
N ASN A 255 20.60 16.99 -0.80
CA ASN A 255 21.50 16.83 -1.93
C ASN A 255 22.63 15.90 -1.51
N PHE A 256 22.92 14.90 -2.32
CA PHE A 256 24.03 13.98 -2.09
C PHE A 256 24.73 13.65 -3.40
N ASP A 257 26.03 13.43 -3.30
CA ASP A 257 26.87 13.10 -4.43
C ASP A 257 26.90 11.58 -4.63
N LEU A 258 26.68 11.16 -5.87
CA LEU A 258 26.71 9.78 -6.34
C LEU A 258 28.03 9.55 -7.06
N LYS A 259 28.73 8.46 -6.75
CA LYS A 259 29.96 8.09 -7.47
C LYS A 259 29.63 7.32 -8.74
N ALA A 260 30.22 7.71 -9.86
CA ALA A 260 30.14 6.99 -11.12
C ALA A 260 31.12 5.82 -11.13
N GLU A 261 30.60 4.59 -11.21
CA GLU A 261 31.42 3.38 -11.07
C GLU A 261 31.56 2.60 -12.38
N ILE A 262 30.53 2.59 -13.22
CA ILE A 262 30.47 1.73 -14.41
C ILE A 262 30.04 2.57 -15.62
N ALA A 263 30.84 2.53 -16.69
CA ALA A 263 30.51 3.20 -17.94
C ALA A 263 29.28 2.58 -18.61
N GLY A 264 28.40 3.41 -19.17
CA GLY A 264 27.16 2.97 -19.80
C GLY A 264 26.06 4.02 -19.77
N LYS A 265 24.90 3.69 -20.35
CA LYS A 265 23.69 4.51 -20.28
C LYS A 265 22.70 3.86 -19.33
N TYR A 266 22.29 4.59 -18.30
CA TYR A 266 21.45 4.07 -17.24
C TYR A 266 20.24 4.95 -17.02
N LYS A 267 19.13 4.31 -16.64
CA LYS A 267 17.93 4.95 -16.13
C LYS A 267 17.62 4.38 -14.75
N GLY A 268 17.43 5.25 -13.77
CA GLY A 268 16.96 4.87 -12.44
C GLY A 268 15.53 4.33 -12.49
N LYS A 269 15.12 3.62 -11.43
CA LYS A 269 13.69 3.33 -11.24
C LYS A 269 12.92 4.63 -11.02
N ALA A 270 11.61 4.65 -11.28
CA ALA A 270 10.78 5.79 -10.92
C ALA A 270 10.87 6.07 -9.42
N SER A 271 11.14 7.32 -9.07
CA SER A 271 11.19 7.76 -7.67
C SER A 271 9.78 8.03 -7.17
N THR A 272 9.51 7.84 -5.88
CA THR A 272 8.18 8.07 -5.31
C THR A 272 8.22 8.64 -3.90
N THR A 273 7.18 9.37 -3.52
CA THR A 273 6.93 9.80 -2.14
C THR A 273 5.49 9.52 -1.74
N TYR A 274 5.29 9.24 -0.44
CA TYR A 274 3.99 9.01 0.18
C TYR A 274 4.10 9.10 1.71
N LEU A 275 2.95 9.19 2.38
CA LEU A 275 2.86 9.13 3.84
C LEU A 275 2.97 7.69 4.32
N TYR A 276 3.71 7.45 5.39
CA TYR A 276 4.00 6.09 5.89
C TYR A 276 2.73 5.30 6.22
N TYR A 277 1.76 5.94 6.88
CA TYR A 277 0.47 5.34 7.28
C TYR A 277 -0.68 5.64 6.30
N THR A 278 -0.38 6.23 5.15
CA THR A 278 -1.36 6.44 4.06
C THR A 278 -0.64 6.28 2.71
N PRO A 279 -0.05 5.09 2.44
CA PRO A 279 0.80 4.87 1.29
C PRO A 279 0.02 4.66 -0.02
N GLU A 280 -1.31 4.63 0.02
CA GLU A 280 -2.17 4.54 -1.16
C GLU A 280 -2.01 5.74 -2.10
N PHE A 281 -1.69 6.92 -1.57
CA PHE A 281 -1.57 8.15 -2.35
C PHE A 281 -0.12 8.49 -2.61
N LYS A 282 0.33 8.19 -3.83
CA LYS A 282 1.72 8.34 -4.24
C LYS A 282 1.89 9.42 -5.28
N HIS A 283 2.96 10.19 -5.14
CA HIS A 283 3.52 10.97 -6.22
C HIS A 283 4.77 10.27 -6.75
N TRP A 284 4.88 10.18 -8.07
CA TRP A 284 5.95 9.55 -8.82
C TRP A 284 6.67 10.57 -9.70
N ASN A 285 7.97 10.37 -9.85
CA ASN A 285 8.81 11.03 -10.83
C ASN A 285 9.45 9.95 -11.71
N ALA A 286 9.60 10.25 -13.00
CA ALA A 286 10.40 9.41 -13.87
C ALA A 286 11.80 9.23 -13.28
N GLY A 287 12.36 8.03 -13.43
CA GLY A 287 13.73 7.78 -13.01
C GLY A 287 14.71 8.67 -13.79
N THR A 288 15.73 9.16 -13.10
CA THR A 288 16.76 10.00 -13.72
C THR A 288 17.61 9.18 -14.69
N GLU A 289 18.14 9.85 -15.72
CA GLU A 289 18.96 9.24 -16.77
C GLU A 289 20.37 9.80 -16.71
N ILE A 290 21.37 8.94 -16.94
CA ILE A 290 22.78 9.33 -16.94
C ILE A 290 23.55 8.51 -17.99
N THR A 291 24.49 9.18 -18.66
CA THR A 291 25.53 8.54 -19.47
C THR A 291 26.87 8.65 -18.74
N ILE A 292 27.51 7.51 -18.46
CA ILE A 292 28.81 7.44 -17.83
C ILE A 292 29.82 7.02 -18.89
N GLU A 293 30.80 7.88 -19.15
CA GLU A 293 31.91 7.61 -20.05
C GLU A 293 33.07 6.92 -19.34
N PRO A 294 33.90 6.17 -20.07
CA PRO A 294 35.14 5.59 -19.52
C PRO A 294 36.07 6.62 -18.88
#